data_AF-E1LAJ2-F1
#
_entry.id   AF-E1LAJ2-F1
#
_cell.length_a   1.000
_cell.length_b   1.000
_cell.length_c   1.000
_cell.angle_alpha   90.00
_cell.angle_beta   90.00
_cell.angle_gamma   90.00
#
_symmetry.space_group_name_H-M   'P 1'
#
loop_
_entity.id
_entity.type
_entity.pdbx_description
1 polymer ?
#
loop_
_entity_poly.entity_id
_entity_poly.type
_entity_poly.pdbx_seq_one_letter_code
_entity_poly.pdbx_strand_id
1 'polypeptide(L)'
;MNTQDISKEWIDTFNHLGSEGKLKAPVDYHAIFEADELFGKKLYTLPMGYITLPTGRIFACDPLTHLAAVDNKTYIRTVDPGTYPIETKVAELDTDYYRYVLTRVLFKNTKPVQYELALKGHEDLSELEDGESYIGFPVDAGLATLVDEATVTAYREFDRHWYEQHPNGNIYDDYFDELFKLNAIAYPKFQRPGGDWINFKIPNTDLYVPMIQSGFGDGLHPVYWAFDEAGDICQIIIEFISCSSNE
;
A
#
# COMPACT_ATOMS: atom_id res chain seq x y z
N MET A 1 -16.72 3.22 -9.78
CA MET A 1 -15.39 3.35 -10.42
C MET A 1 -15.26 4.74 -10.99
N ASN A 2 -14.11 5.39 -10.83
CA ASN A 2 -13.79 6.65 -11.47
C ASN A 2 -13.17 6.37 -12.85
N THR A 3 -13.97 6.48 -13.91
CA THR A 3 -13.57 6.10 -15.27
C THR A 3 -13.71 7.24 -16.28
N GLN A 4 -13.90 8.47 -15.80
CA GLN A 4 -14.29 9.60 -16.65
C GLN A 4 -13.23 9.94 -17.72
N ASP A 5 -11.96 9.71 -17.41
CA ASP A 5 -10.81 10.00 -18.28
C ASP A 5 -10.10 8.75 -18.84
N ILE A 6 -10.74 7.58 -18.74
CA ILE A 6 -10.19 6.30 -19.21
C ILE A 6 -10.72 5.99 -20.60
N SER A 7 -9.85 5.56 -21.51
CA SER A 7 -10.25 5.20 -22.87
C SER A 7 -11.21 3.99 -22.87
N LYS A 8 -12.14 3.96 -23.82
CA LYS A 8 -13.05 2.83 -23.99
C LYS A 8 -12.29 1.52 -24.23
N GLU A 9 -11.24 1.57 -25.04
CA GLU A 9 -10.39 0.41 -25.34
C GLU A 9 -9.77 -0.18 -24.08
N TRP A 10 -9.24 0.67 -23.19
CA TRP A 10 -8.67 0.20 -21.92
C TRP A 10 -9.74 -0.47 -21.05
N ILE A 11 -10.94 0.11 -20.96
CA ILE A 11 -12.06 -0.46 -20.19
C ILE A 11 -12.49 -1.82 -20.76
N ASP A 12 -12.59 -1.93 -22.09
CA ASP A 12 -12.98 -3.17 -22.75
C ASP A 12 -11.95 -4.28 -22.48
N THR A 13 -10.65 -3.97 -22.56
CA THR A 13 -9.55 -4.90 -22.22
C THR A 13 -9.55 -5.25 -20.73
N PHE A 14 -9.70 -4.28 -19.84
CA PHE A 14 -9.81 -4.51 -18.39
C PHE A 14 -10.93 -5.49 -18.05
N ASN A 15 -12.12 -5.28 -18.65
CA ASN A 15 -13.26 -6.18 -18.45
C ASN A 15 -13.00 -7.58 -19.03
N HIS A 16 -12.36 -7.67 -20.19
CA HIS A 16 -11.99 -8.95 -20.80
C HIS A 16 -11.02 -9.74 -19.91
N LEU A 17 -9.92 -9.13 -19.47
CA LEU A 17 -8.94 -9.75 -18.57
C LEU A 17 -9.58 -10.16 -17.24
N GLY A 18 -10.46 -9.32 -16.68
CA GLY A 18 -11.23 -9.64 -15.49
C GLY A 18 -12.12 -10.88 -15.67
N SER A 19 -12.79 -11.00 -16.82
CA SER A 19 -13.63 -12.17 -17.15
C SER A 19 -12.84 -13.47 -17.30
N GLU A 20 -11.58 -13.38 -17.73
CA GLU A 20 -10.66 -14.52 -17.83
C GLU A 20 -10.00 -14.87 -16.48
N GLY A 21 -10.18 -14.04 -15.44
CA GLY A 21 -9.56 -14.22 -14.14
C GLY A 21 -8.11 -13.77 -14.07
N LYS A 22 -7.59 -13.09 -15.09
CA LYS A 22 -6.19 -12.60 -15.16
C LYS A 22 -5.89 -11.47 -14.17
N LEU A 23 -6.92 -10.84 -13.62
CA LEU A 23 -6.77 -9.82 -12.57
C LEU A 23 -6.78 -10.41 -11.15
N LYS A 24 -7.03 -11.72 -11.00
CA LYS A 24 -7.15 -12.33 -9.67
C LYS A 24 -5.80 -12.42 -8.98
N ALA A 25 -5.78 -12.17 -7.68
CA ALA A 25 -4.59 -12.43 -6.88
C ALA A 25 -4.28 -13.95 -6.86
N PRO A 26 -2.99 -14.34 -6.76
CA PRO A 26 -2.59 -15.74 -6.74
C PRO A 26 -2.87 -16.44 -5.40
N VAL A 27 -3.23 -15.69 -4.35
CA VAL A 27 -3.36 -16.19 -2.97
C VAL A 27 -4.60 -15.64 -2.25
N ASP A 28 -5.01 -16.34 -1.19
CA ASP A 28 -6.00 -15.84 -0.23
C ASP A 28 -5.30 -15.03 0.88
N TYR A 29 -5.26 -13.70 0.72
CA TYR A 29 -4.61 -12.82 1.69
C TYR A 29 -5.23 -12.88 3.10
N HIS A 30 -6.55 -13.07 3.20
CA HIS A 30 -7.21 -13.21 4.49
C HIS A 30 -6.75 -14.47 5.21
N ALA A 31 -6.63 -15.60 4.51
CA ALA A 31 -6.05 -16.81 5.08
C ALA A 31 -4.63 -16.58 5.59
N ILE A 32 -3.82 -15.79 4.88
CA ILE A 32 -2.46 -15.43 5.34
C ILE A 32 -2.53 -14.58 6.61
N PHE A 33 -3.40 -13.57 6.68
CA PHE A 33 -3.57 -12.74 7.87
C PHE A 33 -4.05 -13.53 9.11
N GLU A 34 -4.82 -14.60 8.92
CA GLU A 34 -5.24 -15.54 9.98
C GLU A 34 -4.18 -16.61 10.31
N ALA A 35 -3.16 -16.80 9.48
CA ALA A 35 -2.13 -17.81 9.69
C ALA A 35 -1.07 -17.35 10.70
N ASP A 36 -0.59 -18.29 11.51
CA ASP A 36 0.56 -18.10 12.40
C ASP A 36 1.91 -18.44 11.73
N GLU A 37 1.87 -19.06 10.55
CA GLU A 37 3.06 -19.49 9.80
C GLU A 37 2.79 -19.48 8.29
N LEU A 38 3.80 -19.11 7.50
CA LEU A 38 3.81 -19.26 6.04
C LEU A 38 5.22 -19.71 5.60
N PHE A 39 5.28 -20.78 4.80
CA PHE A 39 6.55 -21.38 4.31
C PHE A 39 7.58 -21.66 5.42
N GLY A 40 7.13 -22.15 6.58
CA GLY A 40 8.01 -22.43 7.72
C GLY A 40 8.50 -21.18 8.47
N LYS A 41 7.95 -19.99 8.16
CA LYS A 41 8.26 -18.73 8.84
C LYS A 41 7.09 -18.30 9.69
N LYS A 42 7.34 -18.02 10.97
CA LYS A 42 6.32 -17.51 11.88
C LYS A 42 5.83 -16.16 11.40
N LEU A 43 4.52 -15.95 11.51
CA LEU A 43 3.89 -14.69 11.17
C LEU A 43 3.33 -13.99 12.40
N TYR A 44 3.34 -12.66 12.35
CA TYR A 44 2.79 -11.79 13.37
C TYR A 44 1.97 -10.69 12.72
N THR A 45 0.88 -10.28 13.35
CA THR A 45 0.08 -9.12 12.89
C THR A 45 0.48 -7.90 13.71
N LEU A 46 0.91 -6.84 13.01
CA LEU A 46 1.31 -5.57 13.59
C LEU A 46 0.27 -4.49 13.24
N PRO A 47 -0.53 -4.01 14.21
CA PRO A 47 -1.37 -2.85 14.02
C PRO A 47 -0.51 -1.59 13.79
N MET A 48 -0.83 -0.81 12.75
CA MET A 48 -0.11 0.41 12.38
C MET A 48 -0.96 1.68 12.56
N GLY A 49 -2.03 1.58 13.35
CA GLY A 49 -2.95 2.67 13.64
C GLY A 49 -4.05 2.78 12.60
N TYR A 50 -4.36 4.01 12.17
CA TYR A 50 -5.47 4.32 11.28
C TYR A 50 -5.04 5.27 10.17
N ILE A 51 -5.73 5.23 9.04
CA ILE A 51 -5.65 6.23 7.98
C ILE A 51 -7.01 6.86 7.75
N THR A 52 -7.03 8.13 7.33
CA THR A 52 -8.25 8.84 6.98
C THR A 52 -8.31 9.00 5.47
N LEU A 53 -9.45 8.62 4.89
CA LEU A 53 -9.74 8.68 3.46
C LEU A 53 -10.93 9.61 3.19
N PRO A 54 -10.74 10.94 3.13
CA PRO A 54 -11.87 11.88 2.98
C PRO A 54 -12.62 11.78 1.65
N THR A 55 -11.96 11.30 0.59
CA THR A 55 -12.56 11.19 -0.74
C THR A 55 -12.85 9.76 -1.15
N GLY A 56 -12.19 8.80 -0.50
CA GLY A 56 -12.26 7.38 -0.85
C GLY A 56 -11.52 7.04 -2.15
N ARG A 57 -10.79 8.00 -2.74
CA ARG A 57 -9.94 7.79 -3.92
C ARG A 57 -8.52 7.51 -3.44
N ILE A 58 -8.04 6.30 -3.70
CA ILE A 58 -6.82 5.77 -3.11
C ILE A 58 -5.66 5.81 -4.11
N PHE A 59 -4.47 6.09 -3.61
CA PHE A 59 -3.20 6.06 -4.30
C PHE A 59 -2.15 5.31 -3.48
N ALA A 60 -1.34 4.48 -4.11
CA ALA A 60 -0.16 3.87 -3.49
C ALA A 60 1.10 4.20 -4.30
N CYS A 61 2.19 4.42 -3.57
CA CYS A 61 3.50 4.78 -4.11
C CYS A 61 4.60 4.63 -3.05
N ASP A 62 5.83 4.93 -3.43
CA ASP A 62 6.87 5.32 -2.49
C ASP A 62 6.62 6.73 -1.94
N PRO A 63 6.52 6.92 -0.61
CA PRO A 63 6.22 8.23 -0.03
C PRO A 63 7.33 9.27 -0.21
N LEU A 64 8.59 8.86 -0.38
CA LEU A 64 9.72 9.78 -0.46
C LEU A 64 10.03 10.20 -1.90
N THR A 65 9.80 9.33 -2.88
CA THR A 65 10.17 9.60 -4.28
C THR A 65 8.98 10.00 -5.15
N HIS A 66 7.76 9.51 -4.86
CA HIS A 66 6.61 9.65 -5.76
C HIS A 66 5.44 10.44 -5.17
N LEU A 67 5.27 10.51 -3.84
CA LEU A 67 4.07 11.11 -3.24
C LEU A 67 3.93 12.63 -3.52
N ALA A 68 5.04 13.37 -3.58
CA ALA A 68 5.02 14.79 -3.92
C ALA A 68 5.01 15.07 -5.44
N ALA A 69 5.18 14.05 -6.29
CA ALA A 69 5.20 14.21 -7.75
C ALA A 69 3.85 14.69 -8.29
N VAL A 70 3.81 15.35 -9.45
CA VAL A 70 2.62 16.04 -9.97
C VAL A 70 1.52 15.12 -10.55
N ASP A 71 1.86 13.92 -11.04
CA ASP A 71 0.96 13.04 -11.80
C ASP A 71 0.47 11.81 -11.00
N ASN A 72 0.10 12.02 -9.73
CA ASN A 72 -0.41 10.94 -8.89
C ASN A 72 -1.86 10.61 -9.26
N LYS A 73 -2.04 9.57 -10.08
CA LYS A 73 -3.34 9.04 -10.46
C LYS A 73 -3.84 8.01 -9.47
N THR A 74 -5.08 8.17 -9.01
CA THR A 74 -5.74 7.24 -8.09
C THR A 74 -6.14 5.96 -8.79
N TYR A 75 -6.37 4.89 -8.04
CA TYR A 75 -7.00 3.67 -8.55
C TYR A 75 -8.42 3.96 -9.06
N ILE A 76 -8.88 3.16 -10.04
CA ILE A 76 -10.20 3.32 -10.67
C ILE A 76 -11.35 2.98 -9.72
N ARG A 77 -11.11 2.16 -8.69
CA ARG A 77 -12.11 1.83 -7.68
C ARG A 77 -11.98 2.78 -6.49
N THR A 78 -13.11 3.07 -5.87
CA THR A 78 -13.23 3.99 -4.72
C THR A 78 -13.92 3.28 -3.58
N VAL A 79 -13.68 3.75 -2.37
CA VAL A 79 -14.35 3.31 -1.14
C VAL A 79 -15.18 4.44 -0.53
N ASP A 80 -15.99 4.13 0.47
CA ASP A 80 -16.67 5.17 1.23
C ASP A 80 -15.64 6.03 2.00
N PRO A 81 -15.86 7.34 2.13
CA PRO A 81 -15.03 8.16 2.99
C PRO A 81 -15.07 7.70 4.45
N GLY A 82 -13.93 7.70 5.12
CA GLY A 82 -13.86 7.26 6.51
C GLY A 82 -12.45 7.18 7.08
N THR A 83 -12.36 6.71 8.32
CA THR A 83 -11.10 6.41 8.99
C THR A 83 -11.04 4.91 9.25
N TYR A 84 -9.97 4.27 8.76
CA TYR A 84 -9.87 2.82 8.67
C TYR A 84 -8.58 2.32 9.32
N PRO A 85 -8.62 1.19 10.05
CA PRO A 85 -7.42 0.60 10.62
C PRO A 85 -6.50 0.07 9.51
N ILE A 86 -5.19 0.20 9.76
CA ILE A 86 -4.12 -0.34 8.94
C ILE A 86 -3.31 -1.33 9.77
N GLU A 87 -2.97 -2.47 9.15
CA GLU A 87 -2.12 -3.48 9.78
C GLU A 87 -1.22 -4.17 8.77
N THR A 88 -0.09 -4.66 9.27
CA THR A 88 0.93 -5.35 8.49
C THR A 88 1.14 -6.75 9.00
N LYS A 89 1.20 -7.71 8.08
CA LYS A 89 1.67 -9.06 8.36
C LYS A 89 3.19 -9.09 8.29
N VAL A 90 3.82 -9.58 9.35
CA VAL A 90 5.26 -9.62 9.54
C VAL A 90 5.72 -11.07 9.58
N ALA A 91 6.77 -11.42 8.85
CA ALA A 91 7.45 -12.70 8.96
C ALA A 91 8.74 -12.59 9.77
N GLU A 92 8.98 -13.55 10.66
CA GLU A 92 10.28 -13.76 11.29
C GLU A 92 11.10 -14.70 10.40
N LEU A 93 12.11 -14.14 9.73
CA LEU A 93 12.95 -14.87 8.78
C LEU A 93 14.10 -15.61 9.48
N ASP A 94 14.60 -15.03 10.57
CA ASP A 94 15.56 -15.60 11.52
C ASP A 94 15.31 -14.96 12.90
N THR A 95 16.02 -15.43 13.93
CA THR A 95 15.94 -14.95 15.32
C THR A 95 16.08 -13.43 15.36
N ASP A 96 15.02 -12.74 15.81
CA ASP A 96 14.93 -11.28 15.88
C ASP A 96 15.17 -10.54 14.53
N TYR A 97 14.95 -11.23 13.41
CA TYR A 97 15.07 -10.67 12.07
C TYR A 97 13.74 -10.77 11.32
N TYR A 98 13.08 -9.61 11.18
CA TYR A 98 11.71 -9.50 10.70
C TYR A 98 11.62 -8.83 9.33
N ARG A 99 10.58 -9.18 8.57
CA ARG A 99 10.22 -8.53 7.30
C ARG A 99 8.72 -8.32 7.18
N TYR A 100 8.33 -7.19 6.60
CA TYR A 100 6.93 -6.89 6.31
C TYR A 100 6.54 -7.56 5.01
N VAL A 101 5.50 -8.39 5.07
CA VAL A 101 5.08 -9.26 3.97
C VAL A 101 3.92 -8.62 3.23
N LEU A 102 2.90 -8.19 3.96
CA LEU A 102 1.66 -7.63 3.43
C LEU A 102 1.20 -6.47 4.32
N THR A 103 0.65 -5.42 3.73
CA THR A 103 -0.08 -4.38 4.45
C THR A 103 -1.52 -4.35 3.98
N ARG A 104 -2.49 -4.27 4.90
CA ARG A 104 -3.90 -4.07 4.54
C ARG A 104 -4.54 -2.90 5.27
N VAL A 105 -5.54 -2.32 4.61
CA VAL A 105 -6.51 -1.41 5.22
C VAL A 105 -7.88 -2.10 5.24
N LEU A 106 -8.56 -2.08 6.38
CA LEU A 106 -9.86 -2.73 6.53
C LEU A 106 -11.00 -1.72 6.45
N PHE A 107 -11.77 -1.75 5.36
CA PHE A 107 -12.91 -0.86 5.14
C PHE A 107 -14.19 -1.38 5.80
N LYS A 108 -14.37 -2.70 5.79
CA LYS A 108 -15.54 -3.39 6.36
C LYS A 108 -15.07 -4.57 7.20
N ASN A 109 -15.84 -4.89 8.25
CA ASN A 109 -15.66 -6.09 9.04
C ASN A 109 -16.37 -7.30 8.40
N THR A 110 -16.10 -7.54 7.12
CA THR A 110 -16.61 -8.67 6.35
C THR A 110 -15.45 -9.50 5.82
N LYS A 111 -15.66 -10.81 5.66
CA LYS A 111 -14.64 -11.73 5.16
C LYS A 111 -14.52 -11.56 3.63
N PRO A 112 -13.33 -11.30 3.09
CA PRO A 112 -13.11 -11.30 1.65
C PRO A 112 -13.16 -12.73 1.09
N VAL A 113 -13.66 -12.86 -0.14
CA VAL A 113 -13.75 -14.11 -0.90
C VAL A 113 -13.12 -14.02 -2.28
N GLN A 114 -12.80 -12.81 -2.74
CA GLN A 114 -12.15 -12.55 -4.03
C GLN A 114 -11.19 -11.38 -3.91
N TYR A 115 -10.09 -11.43 -4.65
CA TYR A 115 -9.10 -10.36 -4.72
C TYR A 115 -8.83 -10.03 -6.19
N GLU A 116 -8.80 -8.73 -6.52
CA GLU A 116 -8.49 -8.26 -7.87
C GLU A 116 -7.42 -7.16 -7.84
N LEU A 117 -6.53 -7.19 -8.83
CA LEU A 117 -5.47 -6.21 -9.00
C LEU A 117 -6.05 -4.79 -9.08
N ALA A 118 -5.47 -3.88 -8.32
CA ALA A 118 -5.82 -2.47 -8.29
C ALA A 118 -5.10 -1.74 -9.42
N LEU A 119 -5.88 -1.17 -10.34
CA LEU A 119 -5.40 -0.45 -11.52
C LEU A 119 -5.92 0.99 -11.52
N LYS A 120 -5.24 1.87 -12.24
CA LYS A 120 -5.40 3.33 -12.32
C LYS A 120 -5.91 3.78 -13.69
N GLY A 121 -6.14 2.87 -14.63
CA GLY A 121 -6.80 3.18 -15.90
C GLY A 121 -5.87 3.64 -17.03
N HIS A 122 -4.56 3.45 -16.88
CA HIS A 122 -3.57 3.91 -17.87
C HIS A 122 -2.38 2.97 -18.01
N GLU A 123 -2.35 1.91 -17.23
CA GLU A 123 -1.30 0.90 -17.29
C GLU A 123 -1.39 0.07 -18.57
N ASP A 124 -0.25 -0.47 -19.02
CA ASP A 124 -0.18 -1.36 -20.16
C ASP A 124 -0.72 -2.75 -19.77
N LEU A 125 -1.97 -3.02 -20.15
CA LEU A 125 -2.64 -4.27 -19.82
C LEU A 125 -2.12 -5.48 -20.60
N SER A 126 -1.30 -5.28 -21.64
CA SER A 126 -0.70 -6.40 -22.37
C SER A 126 0.28 -7.20 -21.51
N GLU A 127 0.84 -6.58 -20.47
CA GLU A 127 1.68 -7.24 -19.47
C GLU A 127 0.95 -8.37 -18.74
N LEU A 128 -0.38 -8.31 -18.63
CA LEU A 128 -1.18 -9.31 -17.91
C LEU A 128 -1.65 -10.48 -18.79
N GLU A 129 -1.29 -10.50 -20.08
CA GLU A 129 -1.80 -11.52 -21.01
C GLU A 129 -1.27 -12.93 -20.74
N ASP A 130 -0.05 -13.03 -20.20
CA ASP A 130 0.63 -14.29 -19.90
C ASP A 130 0.08 -14.99 -18.63
N GLY A 131 -0.63 -14.25 -17.77
CA GLY A 131 -1.20 -14.74 -16.51
C GLY A 131 -0.20 -14.94 -15.38
N GLU A 132 1.08 -14.66 -15.59
CA GLU A 132 2.17 -14.84 -14.62
C GLU A 132 2.70 -13.48 -14.10
N SER A 133 2.50 -12.43 -14.88
CA SER A 133 2.94 -11.07 -14.57
C SER A 133 1.90 -10.29 -13.76
N TYR A 134 2.36 -9.26 -13.05
CA TYR A 134 1.50 -8.31 -12.35
C TYR A 134 1.93 -6.88 -12.63
N ILE A 135 0.99 -5.96 -12.48
CA ILE A 135 1.23 -4.51 -12.51
C ILE A 135 1.26 -4.01 -11.06
N GLY A 136 2.24 -3.17 -10.75
CA GLY A 136 2.42 -2.61 -9.40
C GLY A 136 2.81 -1.15 -9.41
N PHE A 137 3.12 -0.62 -8.23
CA PHE A 137 3.79 0.68 -8.10
C PHE A 137 5.27 0.49 -7.81
N PRO A 138 6.15 1.35 -8.35
CA PRO A 138 7.58 1.29 -8.07
C PRO A 138 7.88 1.84 -6.67
N VAL A 139 8.85 1.22 -6.02
CA VAL A 139 9.49 1.67 -4.77
C VAL A 139 10.97 1.87 -5.01
N ASP A 140 11.49 3.03 -4.61
CA ASP A 140 12.86 3.49 -4.92
C ASP A 140 13.63 4.00 -3.68
N ALA A 141 12.97 4.06 -2.53
CA ALA A 141 13.55 4.40 -1.23
C ALA A 141 13.20 3.34 -0.16
N GLY A 142 12.82 2.13 -0.57
CA GLY A 142 12.46 1.03 0.30
C GLY A 142 11.24 1.27 1.20
N LEU A 143 10.37 2.22 0.84
CA LEU A 143 9.15 2.56 1.58
C LEU A 143 7.93 2.52 0.68
N ALA A 144 6.80 2.15 1.27
CA ALA A 144 5.50 2.14 0.64
C ALA A 144 4.48 2.90 1.47
N THR A 145 3.54 3.54 0.77
CA THR A 145 2.39 4.21 1.36
C THR A 145 1.12 3.91 0.57
N LEU A 146 -0.03 4.04 1.23
CA LEU A 146 -1.36 4.00 0.64
C LEU A 146 -2.22 5.08 1.29
N VAL A 147 -2.65 6.05 0.50
CA VAL A 147 -3.27 7.29 0.98
C VAL A 147 -4.42 7.75 0.10
N ASP A 148 -5.22 8.67 0.62
CA ASP A 148 -6.28 9.36 -0.12
C ASP A 148 -5.73 10.47 -1.01
N GLU A 149 -6.41 10.79 -2.12
CA GLU A 149 -6.06 11.92 -2.97
C GLU A 149 -5.99 13.27 -2.21
N ALA A 150 -6.87 13.49 -1.22
CA ALA A 150 -6.79 14.67 -0.37
C ALA A 150 -5.49 14.70 0.47
N THR A 151 -5.00 13.52 0.87
CA THR A 151 -3.73 13.38 1.60
C THR A 151 -2.54 13.66 0.69
N VAL A 152 -2.59 13.23 -0.59
CA VAL A 152 -1.56 13.60 -1.59
C VAL A 152 -1.45 15.12 -1.71
N THR A 153 -2.60 15.80 -1.79
CA THR A 153 -2.64 17.28 -1.90
C THR A 153 -2.03 17.95 -0.66
N ALA A 154 -2.45 17.53 0.54
CA ALA A 154 -1.92 18.06 1.79
C ALA A 154 -0.42 17.77 1.96
N TYR A 155 0.04 16.58 1.56
CA TYR A 155 1.45 16.21 1.63
C TYR A 155 2.30 17.06 0.70
N ARG A 156 1.86 17.32 -0.54
CA ARG A 156 2.55 18.22 -1.48
C ARG A 156 2.70 19.63 -0.91
N GLU A 157 1.68 20.14 -0.24
CA GLU A 157 1.79 21.43 0.44
C GLU A 157 2.81 21.38 1.57
N PHE A 158 2.78 20.35 2.42
CA PHE A 158 3.77 20.14 3.48
C PHE A 158 5.20 20.07 2.92
N ASP A 159 5.42 19.21 1.93
CA ASP A 159 6.71 18.99 1.27
C ASP A 159 7.28 20.29 0.69
N ARG A 160 6.46 21.02 -0.09
CA ARG A 160 6.83 22.33 -0.64
C ARG A 160 7.25 23.31 0.47
N HIS A 161 6.44 23.47 1.52
CA HIS A 161 6.76 24.40 2.61
C HIS A 161 8.02 23.98 3.38
N TRP A 162 8.29 22.67 3.48
CA TRP A 162 9.50 22.17 4.11
C TRP A 162 10.75 22.56 3.32
N TYR A 163 10.76 22.34 2.00
CA TYR A 163 11.88 22.71 1.13
C TYR A 163 12.05 24.23 0.97
N GLU A 164 10.99 25.03 1.08
CA GLU A 164 11.11 26.50 1.13
C GLU A 164 11.92 26.98 2.35
N GLN A 165 11.83 26.26 3.46
CA GLN A 165 12.58 26.54 4.70
C GLN A 165 13.96 25.85 4.72
N HIS A 166 14.10 24.74 4.00
CA HIS A 166 15.30 23.90 3.95
C HIS A 166 15.74 23.67 2.49
N PRO A 167 16.18 24.71 1.76
CA PRO A 167 16.40 24.64 0.30
C PRO A 167 17.52 23.67 -0.12
N ASN A 168 18.40 23.29 0.79
CA ASN A 168 19.47 22.30 0.56
C ASN A 168 19.32 21.08 1.49
N GLY A 169 18.19 20.95 2.18
CA GLY A 169 17.94 19.86 3.11
C GLY A 169 17.58 18.56 2.39
N ASN A 170 17.77 17.44 3.08
CA ASN A 170 17.22 16.16 2.70
C ASN A 170 16.08 15.84 3.68
N ILE A 171 14.83 15.84 3.21
CA ILE A 171 13.67 15.64 4.10
C ILE A 171 13.70 14.30 4.84
N TYR A 172 14.36 13.28 4.28
CA TYR A 172 14.55 12.04 5.02
C TYR A 172 15.53 12.23 6.17
N ASP A 173 16.77 12.62 5.88
CA ASP A 173 17.84 12.72 6.88
C ASP A 173 17.54 13.80 7.93
N ASP A 174 16.95 14.92 7.52
CA ASP A 174 16.75 16.10 8.34
C ASP A 174 15.39 16.14 9.05
N TYR A 175 14.43 15.27 8.68
CA TYR A 175 13.10 15.26 9.27
C TYR A 175 12.58 13.86 9.60
N PHE A 176 12.50 12.95 8.63
CA PHE A 176 11.88 11.65 8.86
C PHE A 176 12.76 10.67 9.67
N ASP A 177 14.08 10.68 9.54
CA ASP A 177 15.00 9.77 10.24
C ASP A 177 14.81 9.82 11.77
N GLU A 178 14.66 11.01 12.34
CA GLU A 178 14.35 11.16 13.76
C GLU A 178 12.97 10.57 14.12
N LEU A 179 11.95 10.79 13.30
CA LEU A 179 10.60 10.27 13.52
C LEU A 179 10.57 8.73 13.47
N PHE A 180 11.28 8.12 12.52
CA PHE A 180 11.40 6.65 12.43
C PHE A 180 12.09 6.08 13.68
N LYS A 181 13.19 6.68 14.13
CA LYS A 181 13.89 6.26 15.36
C LYS A 181 13.01 6.41 16.61
N LEU A 182 12.29 7.52 16.74
CA LEU A 182 11.36 7.73 17.85
C LEU A 182 10.21 6.71 17.82
N ASN A 183 9.70 6.37 16.64
CA ASN A 183 8.70 5.33 16.49
C ASN A 183 9.24 3.94 16.86
N ALA A 184 10.47 3.61 16.49
CA ALA A 184 11.13 2.37 16.89
C ALA A 184 11.30 2.26 18.41
N ILE A 185 11.59 3.37 19.10
CA ILE A 185 11.67 3.40 20.56
C ILE A 185 10.28 3.19 21.21
N ALA A 186 9.25 3.85 20.67
CA ALA A 186 7.89 3.76 21.21
C ALA A 186 7.23 2.40 20.92
N TYR A 187 7.50 1.81 19.75
CA TYR A 187 6.90 0.58 19.27
C TYR A 187 7.99 -0.40 18.78
N PRO A 188 8.81 -0.97 19.68
CA PRO A 188 10.04 -1.69 19.30
C PRO A 188 9.82 -3.04 18.62
N LYS A 189 8.60 -3.58 18.66
CA LYS A 189 8.31 -4.89 18.04
C LYS A 189 8.46 -4.81 16.53
N PHE A 190 9.20 -5.76 15.98
CA PHE A 190 9.36 -5.96 14.54
C PHE A 190 10.00 -4.80 13.79
N GLN A 191 10.77 -3.95 14.50
CA GLN A 191 11.51 -2.84 13.91
C GLN A 191 13.01 -2.97 14.17
N ARG A 192 13.81 -2.54 13.20
CA ARG A 192 15.23 -2.23 13.37
C ARG A 192 15.40 -0.95 14.21
N PRO A 193 16.57 -0.72 14.83
CA PRO A 193 16.81 0.48 15.63
C PRO A 193 16.64 1.81 14.88
N GLY A 194 16.77 1.79 13.54
CA GLY A 194 16.53 2.97 12.69
C GLY A 194 15.05 3.27 12.44
N GLY A 195 14.14 2.36 12.78
CA GLY A 195 12.73 2.41 12.43
C GLY A 195 12.43 1.83 11.05
N ASP A 196 11.31 1.11 10.97
CA ASP A 196 10.87 0.43 9.75
C ASP A 196 9.48 0.86 9.31
N TRP A 197 8.75 1.55 10.18
CA TRP A 197 7.50 2.21 9.80
C TRP A 197 7.24 3.44 10.64
N ILE A 198 6.43 4.35 10.11
CA ILE A 198 5.73 5.41 10.84
C ILE A 198 4.33 5.57 10.28
N ASN A 199 3.42 6.12 11.07
CA ASN A 199 2.15 6.64 10.58
C ASN A 199 2.18 8.17 10.70
N PHE A 200 2.81 8.83 9.73
CA PHE A 200 3.15 10.25 9.79
C PHE A 200 1.90 11.11 9.72
N LYS A 201 1.61 11.89 10.76
CA LYS A 201 0.54 12.90 10.75
C LYS A 201 1.05 14.16 10.05
N ILE A 202 0.41 14.55 8.95
CA ILE A 202 0.74 15.82 8.28
C ILE A 202 0.40 16.99 9.22
N PRO A 203 1.35 17.89 9.53
CA PRO A 203 1.13 18.99 10.46
C PRO A 203 -0.12 19.82 10.15
N ASN A 204 -0.89 20.17 11.19
CA ASN A 204 -2.12 20.97 11.11
C ASN A 204 -3.27 20.34 10.31
N THR A 205 -3.24 19.03 10.06
CA THR A 205 -4.34 18.27 9.44
C THR A 205 -4.70 17.07 10.30
N ASP A 206 -5.75 16.33 9.92
CA ASP A 206 -6.05 14.98 10.46
C ASP A 206 -5.78 13.88 9.42
N LEU A 207 -4.84 14.15 8.51
CA LEU A 207 -4.42 13.25 7.45
C LEU A 207 -3.08 12.60 7.80
N TYR A 208 -2.95 11.34 7.40
CA TYR A 208 -1.83 10.50 7.77
C TYR A 208 -1.23 9.84 6.55
N VAL A 209 0.10 9.74 6.53
CA VAL A 209 0.89 9.03 5.53
C VAL A 209 1.60 7.88 6.24
N PRO A 210 1.07 6.65 6.19
CA PRO A 210 1.84 5.49 6.57
C PRO A 210 3.07 5.40 5.67
N MET A 211 4.24 5.28 6.25
CA MET A 211 5.47 4.99 5.53
C MET A 211 5.99 3.69 6.09
N ILE A 212 5.93 2.63 5.28
CA ILE A 212 6.13 1.25 5.72
C ILE A 212 7.24 0.65 4.87
N GLN A 213 8.23 0.01 5.50
CA GLN A 213 9.28 -0.70 4.77
C GLN A 213 8.69 -1.73 3.79
N SER A 214 9.09 -1.66 2.52
CA SER A 214 8.60 -2.52 1.45
C SER A 214 9.34 -3.86 1.40
N GLY A 215 9.06 -4.77 2.33
CA GLY A 215 9.66 -6.10 2.31
C GLY A 215 11.19 -6.07 2.27
N PHE A 216 11.79 -6.48 1.14
CA PHE A 216 13.24 -6.47 0.94
C PHE A 216 13.83 -5.13 0.47
N GLY A 217 13.01 -4.12 0.18
CA GLY A 217 13.43 -2.79 -0.26
C GLY A 217 12.79 -2.42 -1.60
N ASP A 218 13.58 -1.79 -2.46
CA ASP A 218 13.15 -1.32 -3.79
C ASP A 218 12.61 -2.44 -4.67
N GLY A 219 11.66 -2.10 -5.54
CA GLY A 219 11.01 -3.07 -6.40
C GLY A 219 9.65 -2.61 -6.93
N LEU A 220 8.94 -3.53 -7.56
CA LEU A 220 7.57 -3.33 -8.03
C LEU A 220 6.62 -4.10 -7.10
N HIS A 221 5.58 -3.44 -6.60
CA HIS A 221 4.67 -4.05 -5.64
C HIS A 221 3.21 -3.98 -6.10
N PRO A 222 2.51 -5.13 -6.21
CA PRO A 222 1.11 -5.15 -6.59
C PRO A 222 0.22 -4.72 -5.43
N VAL A 223 -0.96 -4.22 -5.79
CA VAL A 223 -2.00 -3.83 -4.84
C VAL A 223 -3.28 -4.53 -5.24
N TYR A 224 -4.03 -5.05 -4.28
CA TYR A 224 -5.24 -5.82 -4.53
C TYR A 224 -6.43 -5.29 -3.75
N TRP A 225 -7.55 -5.11 -4.43
CA TRP A 225 -8.86 -4.93 -3.82
C TRP A 225 -9.40 -6.28 -3.35
N ALA A 226 -9.95 -6.33 -2.14
CA ALA A 226 -10.63 -7.51 -1.63
C ALA A 226 -12.15 -7.28 -1.58
N PHE A 227 -12.89 -8.26 -2.09
CA PHE A 227 -14.35 -8.24 -2.19
C PHE A 227 -14.95 -9.30 -1.28
N ASP A 228 -16.01 -8.96 -0.55
CA ASP A 228 -16.78 -9.91 0.25
C ASP A 228 -17.85 -10.65 -0.57
N GLU A 229 -18.62 -11.54 0.08
CA GLU A 229 -19.68 -12.33 -0.57
C GLU A 229 -20.77 -11.49 -1.23
N ALA A 230 -20.98 -10.24 -0.79
CA ALA A 230 -21.94 -9.32 -1.40
C ALA A 230 -21.36 -8.60 -2.64
N GLY A 231 -20.07 -8.79 -2.93
CA GLY A 231 -19.35 -8.08 -3.99
C GLY A 231 -18.88 -6.69 -3.56
N ASP A 232 -18.94 -6.38 -2.26
CA ASP A 232 -18.50 -5.10 -1.72
C ASP A 232 -16.99 -5.10 -1.46
N ILE A 233 -16.33 -3.96 -1.73
CA ILE A 233 -14.93 -3.77 -1.33
C ILE A 233 -14.86 -3.71 0.20
N CYS A 234 -14.12 -4.64 0.79
CA CYS A 234 -13.95 -4.75 2.24
C CYS A 234 -12.52 -4.46 2.70
N GLN A 235 -11.51 -4.66 1.84
CA GLN A 235 -10.10 -4.40 2.16
C GLN A 235 -9.32 -3.94 0.90
N ILE A 236 -8.17 -3.31 1.11
CA ILE A 236 -7.11 -3.16 0.09
C ILE A 236 -5.79 -3.65 0.68
N ILE A 237 -4.99 -4.35 -0.12
CA ILE A 237 -3.76 -5.01 0.32
C ILE A 237 -2.61 -4.58 -0.59
N ILE A 238 -1.45 -4.26 -0.01
CA ILE A 238 -0.17 -4.20 -0.71
C ILE A 238 0.60 -5.48 -0.39
N GLU A 239 1.14 -6.13 -1.43
CA GLU A 239 2.04 -7.27 -1.27
C GLU A 239 3.51 -6.84 -1.46
N PHE A 240 4.33 -7.06 -0.44
CA PHE A 240 5.76 -6.73 -0.48
C PHE A 240 6.64 -7.92 -0.79
N ILE A 241 6.25 -9.10 -0.31
CA ILE A 241 6.96 -10.36 -0.50
C ILE A 241 5.94 -11.36 -1.01
N SER A 242 6.26 -12.00 -2.14
CA SER A 242 5.38 -13.00 -2.75
C SER A 242 4.97 -14.06 -1.74
N CYS A 243 3.67 -14.24 -1.61
CA CYS A 243 3.06 -15.25 -0.75
C CYS A 243 2.59 -16.49 -1.53
N SER A 244 2.77 -16.52 -2.85
CA SER A 244 2.44 -17.70 -3.65
C SER A 244 3.52 -18.75 -3.52
N SER A 245 3.12 -20.02 -3.36
CA SER A 245 4.05 -21.12 -3.57
C SER A 245 4.32 -21.21 -5.06
N ASN A 246 5.50 -20.79 -5.50
CA ASN A 246 5.99 -21.22 -6.81
C ASN A 246 6.25 -22.73 -6.68
N GLU A 247 5.44 -23.56 -7.35
CA GLU A 247 5.80 -24.96 -7.60
C GLU A 247 7.10 -25.05 -8.43
#